data_AF-A0A2V7HY29-F1
#
_entry.id   AF-A0A2V7HY29-F1
#
_cell.length_a   1.000
_cell.length_b   1.000
_cell.length_c   1.000
_cell.angle_alpha   90.00
_cell.angle_beta   90.00
_cell.angle_gamma   90.00
#
_symmetry.space_group_name_H-M   'P 1'
#
loop_
_entity.id
_entity.type
_entity.pdbx_description
1 polymer ?
#
loop_
_entity_poly.entity_id
_entity_poly.type
_entity_poly.pdbx_seq_one_letter_code
_entity_poly.pdbx_strand_id
1 'polypeptide(L)'
;MILREPGSASRQLIERRLQKLGVEVRPAMEIGSNEVIKRAVEMGNGVSLMSAAIVRREVEAGHLRALGVRDERLVRNIYLVYHRERRDSPLIHAVLAVARGRRRRTSQP
;
A
#
# COMPACT_ATOMS: atom_id res chain seq x y z
N MET A 1 -5.84 -0.24 15.88
CA MET A 1 -5.39 0.12 14.52
C MET A 1 -6.56 -0.03 13.56
N ILE A 2 -6.67 0.85 12.57
CA ILE A 2 -7.65 0.76 11.47
C ILE A 2 -7.00 -0.05 10.34
N LEU A 3 -7.61 -1.17 9.96
CA LEU A 3 -7.10 -2.03 8.89
C LEU A 3 -8.01 -2.02 7.66
N ARG A 4 -7.44 -2.49 6.55
CA ARG A 4 -8.21 -2.84 5.35
C ARG A 4 -9.15 -4.03 5.63
N GLU A 5 -10.16 -4.18 4.79
CA GLU A 5 -11.03 -5.34 4.77
C GLU A 5 -10.24 -6.68 4.68
N PRO A 6 -10.78 -7.77 5.24
CA PRO A 6 -10.21 -9.11 5.07
C PRO A 6 -10.03 -9.46 3.58
N GLY A 7 -8.95 -10.15 3.25
CA GLY A 7 -8.61 -10.48 1.85
C GLY A 7 -7.81 -9.39 1.13
N SER A 8 -7.73 -8.16 1.66
CA SER A 8 -6.84 -7.13 1.12
C SER A 8 -5.38 -7.59 1.16
N ALA A 9 -4.71 -7.58 0.01
CA ALA A 9 -3.30 -7.94 -0.09
C ALA A 9 -2.40 -7.08 0.82
N SER A 10 -2.76 -5.81 1.04
CA SER A 10 -2.04 -4.94 1.97
C SER A 10 -2.21 -5.41 3.41
N ARG A 11 -3.43 -5.74 3.84
CA ARG A 11 -3.68 -6.28 5.18
C ARG A 11 -2.94 -7.60 5.40
N GLN A 12 -3.00 -8.51 4.44
CA GLN A 12 -2.30 -9.79 4.54
C GLN A 12 -0.78 -9.61 4.72
N LEU A 13 -0.15 -8.66 4.00
CA LEU A 13 1.27 -8.36 4.18
C LEU A 13 1.55 -7.90 5.61
N ILE A 14 0.71 -7.00 6.13
CA ILE A 14 0.84 -6.41 7.46
C ILE A 14 0.68 -7.49 8.54
N GLU A 15 -0.40 -8.26 8.49
CA GLU A 15 -0.69 -9.32 9.45
C GLU A 15 0.41 -10.38 9.45
N ARG A 16 0.84 -10.86 8.28
CA ARG A 16 1.94 -11.83 8.18
C ARG A 16 3.23 -11.27 8.80
N ARG A 17 3.49 -9.96 8.64
CA ARG A 17 4.70 -9.36 9.21
C ARG A 17 4.62 -9.23 10.73
N LEU A 18 3.49 -8.76 11.23
CA LEU A 18 3.23 -8.62 12.67
C LEU A 18 3.22 -9.97 13.38
N GLN A 19 2.60 -10.99 12.78
CA GLN A 19 2.61 -12.35 13.30
C GLN A 19 4.05 -12.91 13.43
N LYS A 20 4.92 -12.65 12.44
CA LYS A 20 6.34 -13.03 12.52
C LYS A 20 7.11 -12.29 13.61
N LEU A 21 6.60 -11.15 14.09
CA LEU A 21 7.15 -10.40 15.21
C LEU A 21 6.48 -10.78 16.55
N GLY A 22 5.56 -11.74 16.56
CA GLY A 22 4.79 -12.14 17.74
C GLY A 22 3.73 -11.11 18.17
N VAL A 23 3.37 -10.18 17.28
CA VAL A 23 2.38 -9.14 17.56
C VAL A 23 1.02 -9.56 17.02
N GLU A 24 0.06 -9.78 17.92
CA GLU A 24 -1.35 -9.93 17.56
C GLU A 24 -2.00 -8.54 17.45
N VAL A 25 -2.65 -8.27 16.33
CA VAL A 25 -3.42 -7.03 16.16
C VAL A 25 -4.89 -7.36 16.02
N ARG A 26 -5.69 -6.83 16.94
CA ARG A 26 -7.14 -6.78 16.82
C ARG A 26 -7.52 -5.46 16.14
N PRO A 27 -8.17 -5.50 14.95
CA PRO A 27 -8.57 -4.29 14.27
C PRO A 27 -9.60 -3.53 15.12
N ALA A 28 -9.40 -2.23 15.29
CA ALA A 28 -10.42 -1.36 15.89
C ALA A 28 -11.54 -1.06 14.89
N MET A 29 -11.19 -1.04 13.60
CA MET A 29 -12.09 -0.85 12.47
C MET A 29 -11.54 -1.61 11.26
N GLU A 30 -12.43 -2.10 10.41
CA GLU A 30 -12.11 -2.73 9.13
C GLU A 30 -12.81 -1.96 8.00
N ILE A 31 -12.03 -1.42 7.07
CA ILE A 31 -12.54 -0.46 6.07
C ILE A 31 -12.03 -0.80 4.67
N GLY A 32 -12.94 -0.84 3.70
CA GLY A 32 -12.66 -1.20 2.30
C GLY A 32 -11.86 -0.17 1.48
N SER A 33 -11.93 1.11 1.88
CA SER A 33 -11.41 2.24 1.10
C SER A 33 -10.25 2.93 1.80
N ASN A 34 -9.16 3.15 1.06
CA ASN A 34 -8.01 3.91 1.56
C ASN A 34 -8.40 5.35 1.92
N GLU A 35 -9.29 5.98 1.16
CA GLU A 35 -9.72 7.36 1.42
C GLU A 35 -10.49 7.47 2.73
N VAL A 36 -11.35 6.49 3.01
CA VAL A 36 -12.10 6.45 4.27
C VAL A 36 -11.17 6.18 5.46
N ILE A 37 -10.17 5.31 5.29
CA ILE A 37 -9.14 5.09 6.33
C ILE A 37 -8.38 6.39 6.60
N LYS A 38 -7.92 7.11 5.55
CA LYS A 38 -7.20 8.39 5.73
C LYS A 38 -8.04 9.41 6.50
N ARG A 39 -9.32 9.56 6.15
CA ARG A 39 -10.24 10.46 6.86
C ARG A 39 -10.46 10.07 8.32
N ALA A 40 -10.65 8.77 8.61
CA ALA A 40 -10.78 8.31 9.99
C ALA A 40 -9.52 8.59 10.82
N VAL A 41 -8.32 8.41 10.23
CA VAL A 41 -7.06 8.75 10.92
C VAL A 41 -6.94 10.27 11.14
N GLU A 42 -7.27 11.07 10.13
CA GLU A 42 -7.25 12.55 10.21
C GLU A 42 -8.21 13.08 11.29
N MET A 43 -9.37 12.44 11.45
CA MET A 43 -10.35 12.75 12.50
C MET A 43 -9.96 12.23 13.89
N GLY A 44 -8.79 11.58 14.04
CA GLY A 44 -8.30 11.08 15.33
C GLY A 44 -8.92 9.75 15.77
N ASN A 45 -9.59 9.00 14.87
CA ASN A 45 -10.19 7.70 15.22
C ASN A 45 -9.17 6.57 15.39
N GLY A 46 -7.87 6.82 15.17
CA GLY A 46 -6.79 5.89 15.44
C GLY A 46 -5.63 6.02 14.44
N VAL A 47 -4.82 4.96 14.35
CA VAL A 47 -3.70 4.84 13.41
C VAL A 47 -3.92 3.72 12.40
N SER A 48 -3.30 3.82 11.22
CA SER A 48 -3.29 2.77 10.20
C SER A 48 -1.88 2.58 9.63
N LEU A 49 -1.62 1.39 9.10
CA LEU A 49 -0.42 1.09 8.35
C LEU A 49 -0.78 1.01 6.86
N MET A 50 -0.21 1.92 6.07
CA MET A 50 -0.55 2.08 4.65
C MET A 50 0.71 2.28 3.83
N SER A 51 0.61 2.09 2.51
CA SER A 51 1.73 2.43 1.61
C SER A 51 1.98 3.94 1.67
N ALA A 52 3.25 4.33 1.80
CA ALA A 52 3.68 5.73 1.76
C ALA A 52 3.16 6.47 0.51
N ALA A 53 3.08 5.78 -0.65
CA ALA A 53 2.57 6.35 -1.88
C ALA A 53 1.09 6.78 -1.80
N ILE A 54 0.29 6.13 -0.94
CA ILE A 54 -1.15 6.41 -0.80
C ILE A 54 -1.40 7.63 0.10
N VAL A 55 -0.56 7.83 1.12
CA VAL A 55 -0.72 8.91 2.13
C VAL A 55 0.15 10.13 1.86
N ARG A 56 0.99 10.09 0.82
CA ARG A 56 1.97 11.13 0.53
C ARG A 56 1.36 12.53 0.47
N ARG A 57 0.22 12.68 -0.20
CA ARG A 57 -0.44 14.00 -0.36
C ARG A 57 -0.89 14.56 0.97
N GLU A 58 -1.49 13.73 1.82
CA GLU A 58 -2.00 14.14 3.12
C GLU A 58 -0.86 14.45 4.10
N VAL A 59 0.28 13.75 3.97
CA VAL A 59 1.49 14.04 4.73
C VAL A 59 2.14 15.35 4.27
N GLU A 60 2.28 15.56 2.96
CA GLU A 60 2.80 16.81 2.39
C GLU A 60 1.92 18.02 2.75
N ALA A 61 0.60 17.83 2.80
CA ALA A 61 -0.35 18.86 3.20
C ALA A 61 -0.47 19.06 4.73
N GLY A 62 0.20 18.23 5.54
CA GLY A 62 0.16 18.31 7.00
C GLY A 62 -1.13 17.79 7.67
N HIS A 63 -2.03 17.16 6.91
CA HIS A 63 -3.25 16.53 7.44
C HIS A 63 -2.96 15.22 8.18
N LEU A 64 -1.92 14.50 7.76
CA LEU A 64 -1.49 13.25 8.38
C LEU A 64 -0.02 13.32 8.75
N ARG A 65 0.35 12.65 9.85
CA ARG A 65 1.75 12.48 10.25
C ARG A 65 2.19 11.04 10.02
N ALA A 66 3.20 10.86 9.18
CA ALA A 66 3.83 9.56 9.01
C ALA A 66 4.69 9.19 10.23
N LEU A 67 4.51 7.98 10.75
CA LEU A 67 5.38 7.39 11.75
C LEU A 67 6.38 6.45 11.07
N GLY A 68 7.67 6.69 11.27
CA GLY A 68 8.72 5.84 10.71
C GLY A 68 8.66 4.43 11.29
N VAL A 69 8.55 3.42 10.44
CA VAL A 69 8.61 2.00 10.84
C VAL A 69 9.96 1.45 10.44
N ARG A 70 10.73 0.98 11.44
CA ARG A 70 12.08 0.40 11.23
C ARG A 70 11.99 -1.08 10.85
N ASP A 71 11.33 -1.35 9.73
CA ASP A 71 11.18 -2.71 9.21
C ASP A 71 11.32 -2.74 7.68
N GLU A 72 12.54 -3.03 7.24
CA GLU A 72 12.90 -3.12 5.82
C GLU A 72 12.19 -4.26 5.08
N ARG A 73 11.52 -5.17 5.80
CA ARG A 73 10.81 -6.31 5.20
C ARG A 73 9.35 -6.00 4.88
N LEU A 74 8.85 -4.82 5.23
CA LEU A 74 7.51 -4.38 4.86
C LEU A 74 7.47 -3.82 3.43
N VAL A 75 7.96 -4.62 2.48
CA VAL A 75 8.06 -4.26 1.06
C VAL A 75 7.10 -5.10 0.25
N ARG A 76 6.32 -4.44 -0.61
CA ARG A 76 5.40 -5.10 -1.55
C ARG A 76 5.90 -4.95 -2.97
N ASN A 77 6.13 -6.08 -3.63
CA ASN A 77 6.37 -6.10 -5.06
C ASN A 77 5.05 -5.99 -5.82
N ILE A 78 5.02 -5.11 -6.82
CA ILE A 78 3.91 -4.96 -7.76
C ILE A 78 4.36 -5.55 -9.11
N TYR A 79 3.55 -6.47 -9.63
CA TYR A 79 3.83 -7.20 -10.86
C TYR A 79 2.80 -6.85 -11.92
N LEU A 80 3.24 -6.80 -13.18
CA LEU A 80 2.37 -6.78 -14.34
C LEU A 80 2.28 -8.21 -14.87
N VAL A 81 1.07 -8.74 -15.02
CA VAL A 81 0.81 -10.10 -15.47
C VAL A 81 -0.03 -10.05 -16.74
N TYR A 82 0.35 -10.84 -17.74
CA TYR A 82 -0.38 -11.00 -19.00
C TYR A 82 -0.20 -12.42 -19.53
N HIS A 83 -1.14 -12.88 -20.37
CA HIS A 83 -1.07 -14.23 -20.94
C HIS A 83 0.13 -14.38 -21.87
N ARG A 84 0.83 -15.53 -21.81
CA ARG A 84 2.04 -15.78 -22.58
C ARG A 84 1.83 -15.61 -24.10
N GLU A 85 0.67 -16.02 -24.59
CA GLU A 85 0.31 -15.90 -26.02
C GLU A 85 0.09 -14.47 -26.49
N ARG A 86 -0.11 -13.52 -25.56
CA ARG A 86 -0.31 -12.10 -25.89
C ARG A 86 0.99 -11.29 -25.81
N ARG A 87 2.14 -11.95 -25.65
CA ARG A 87 3.43 -11.30 -25.44
C ARG A 87 3.80 -10.29 -26.53
N ASP A 88 3.48 -10.62 -27.77
CA ASP A 88 3.83 -9.79 -28.94
C ASP A 88 2.67 -8.86 -29.37
N SER A 89 1.62 -8.77 -28.54
CA SER A 89 0.50 -7.88 -28.80
C SER A 89 0.93 -6.41 -28.67
N PRO A 90 0.62 -5.54 -29.67
CA PRO A 90 0.89 -4.10 -29.58
C PRO A 90 0.28 -3.45 -28.32
N LEU A 91 -0.87 -3.94 -27.87
CA LEU A 91 -1.52 -3.48 -26.63
C LEU A 91 -0.65 -3.78 -25.40
N ILE A 92 -0.13 -5.00 -25.29
CA ILE A 92 0.74 -5.39 -24.17
C ILE A 92 2.02 -4.57 -24.18
N HIS A 93 2.61 -4.33 -25.35
CA HIS A 93 3.78 -3.45 -25.49
C HIS A 93 3.49 -2.02 -25.03
N ALA A 94 2.36 -1.45 -25.43
CA ALA A 94 1.96 -0.10 -25.02
C ALA A 94 1.79 0.02 -23.50
N VAL A 95 1.10 -0.93 -22.87
CA VAL A 95 0.92 -0.97 -21.40
C VAL A 95 2.27 -1.12 -20.69
N LEU A 96 3.14 -2.01 -21.18
CA LEU A 96 4.49 -2.21 -20.63
C LEU A 96 5.34 -0.94 -20.73
N ALA A 97 5.26 -0.20 -21.84
CA ALA A 97 6.00 1.04 -22.02
C ALA A 97 5.59 2.10 -20.98
N VAL A 98 4.29 2.31 -20.78
CA VAL A 98 3.76 3.24 -19.77
C VAL A 98 4.16 2.81 -18.35
N ALA A 99 4.05 1.51 -18.03
CA ALA A 99 4.40 0.99 -16.72
C ALA A 99 5.89 1.16 -16.39
N ARG A 100 6.79 0.93 -17.37
CA ARG A 100 8.24 1.12 -17.22
C ARG A 100 8.62 2.58 -17.01
N GLY A 101 7.96 3.52 -17.70
CA GLY A 101 8.18 4.95 -17.53
C GLY A 101 7.86 5.45 -16.13
N ARG A 102 6.90 4.82 -15.42
CA ARG A 102 6.52 5.19 -14.06
C ARG A 102 7.41 4.61 -12.95
N ARG A 103 8.14 3.51 -13.20
CA ARG A 103 9.06 2.89 -12.22
C ARG A 103 10.23 3.79 -11.81
N ARG A 104 10.61 4.78 -12.62
CA ARG A 104 11.77 5.66 -12.35
C ARG A 104 11.52 6.80 -11.35
N ARG A 105 10.27 7.08 -10.95
CA ARG A 105 9.94 8.24 -10.07
C ARG A 105 9.70 7.90 -8.60
N THR A 106 9.74 6.63 -8.20
CA THR A 106 9.48 6.19 -6.81
C THR A 106 10.75 5.75 -6.06
N SER A 107 11.92 6.12 -6.59
CA SER A 107 13.24 5.81 -6.03
C SER A 107 14.04 7.09 -5.88
N GLN A 108 13.61 7.99 -5.00
CA GLN A 108 14.51 8.98 -4.42
C GLN A 108 14.30 8.96 -2.90
N PRO A 109 15.39 8.84 -2.13
CA PRO A 109 15.37 8.67 -0.68
C PRO A 109 14.82 9.90 0.05
#